data_AF-A0A0H2UXS3-F1
#
_entry.id   AF-A0A0H2UXS3-F1
#
_cell.length_a   1.000
_cell.length_b   1.000
_cell.length_c   1.000
_cell.angle_alpha   90.00
_cell.angle_beta   90.00
_cell.angle_gamma   90.00
#
_symmetry.space_group_name_H-M   'P 1'
#
loop_
_entity.id
_entity.type
_entity.pdbx_description
1 polymer ?
#
loop_
_entity_poly.entity_id
_entity_poly.type
_entity_poly.pdbx_seq_one_letter_code
_entity_poly.pdbx_strand_id
1 'polypeptide(L)'
;MTKQDQLIVEKMEQTYEAFSPKLANLIEALDAFKEHYEEYATLRNFYSSDEWFRLANQPWDDIPCGVLSEDLLFDMIGDHNQLLADILDLAPIMYKHM
;
A
#
# COMPACT_ATOMS: atom_id res chain seq x y z
N MET A 1 32.63 30.69 -10.47
CA MET A 1 31.87 30.06 -9.39
C MET A 1 31.84 31.00 -8.21
N THR A 2 30.68 31.59 -7.96
CA THR A 2 30.44 32.52 -6.86
C THR A 2 29.98 31.75 -5.61
N LYS A 3 30.05 32.39 -4.43
CA LYS A 3 29.46 31.83 -3.21
C LYS A 3 27.95 31.56 -3.36
N GLN A 4 27.27 32.36 -4.19
CA GLN A 4 25.85 32.20 -4.46
C GLN A 4 25.59 30.94 -5.30
N ASP A 5 26.46 30.63 -6.27
CA ASP A 5 26.38 29.42 -7.08
C ASP A 5 26.48 28.17 -6.18
N GLN A 6 27.41 28.19 -5.22
CA GLN A 6 27.60 27.07 -4.28
C GLN A 6 26.36 26.84 -3.40
N LEU A 7 25.76 27.90 -2.85
CA LEU A 7 24.56 27.78 -2.01
C LEU A 7 23.35 27.22 -2.77
N ILE A 8 23.23 27.52 -4.07
CA ILE A 8 22.17 26.97 -4.91
C ILE A 8 22.36 25.46 -5.07
N VAL A 9 23.57 25.01 -5.39
CA VAL A 9 23.88 23.58 -5.57
C VAL A 9 23.68 22.80 -4.27
N GLU A 10 24.20 23.31 -3.14
CA GLU A 10 24.03 22.66 -1.84
C GLU A 10 22.56 22.47 -1.48
N LYS A 11 21.72 23.48 -1.74
CA LYS A 11 20.27 23.39 -1.50
C LYS A 11 19.61 22.33 -2.38
N MET A 12 19.97 22.27 -3.66
CA MET A 12 19.39 21.30 -4.60
C MET A 12 19.79 19.88 -4.25
N GLU A 13 21.06 19.64 -3.90
CA GLU A 13 21.52 18.31 -3.45
C GLU A 13 20.79 17.86 -2.19
N GLN A 14 20.70 18.71 -1.17
CA GLN A 14 19.95 18.38 0.05
C GLN A 14 18.48 18.05 -0.23
N THR A 15 17.87 18.77 -1.19
CA THR A 15 16.48 18.51 -1.60
C THR A 15 16.37 17.15 -2.33
N TYR A 16 17.32 16.85 -3.22
CA TYR A 16 17.37 15.61 -3.96
C TYR A 16 17.61 14.41 -3.04
N GLU A 17 18.61 14.48 -2.17
CA GLU A 17 18.94 13.44 -1.18
C GLU A 17 17.75 13.15 -0.26
N ALA A 18 16.94 14.15 0.07
CA ALA A 18 15.74 13.97 0.88
C ALA A 18 14.58 13.31 0.12
N PHE A 19 14.40 13.61 -1.17
CA PHE A 19 13.24 13.17 -1.96
C PHE A 19 13.49 11.86 -2.72
N SER A 20 14.64 11.73 -3.38
CA SER A 20 14.92 10.62 -4.30
C SER A 20 14.76 9.22 -3.69
N PRO A 21 15.22 8.95 -2.44
CA PRO A 21 15.02 7.65 -1.82
C PRO A 21 13.55 7.31 -1.56
N LYS A 22 12.72 8.31 -1.23
CA LYS A 22 11.28 8.10 -0.98
C LYS A 22 10.54 7.74 -2.26
N LEU A 23 10.90 8.40 -3.36
CA LEU A 23 10.36 8.07 -4.67
C LEU A 23 10.76 6.65 -5.08
N ALA A 24 12.03 6.27 -4.91
CA ALA A 24 12.52 4.93 -5.24
C ALA A 24 11.78 3.85 -4.44
N ASN A 25 11.65 4.02 -3.12
CA ASN A 25 10.95 3.07 -2.25
C ASN A 25 9.46 2.93 -2.62
N LEU A 26 8.79 4.03 -2.97
CA LEU A 26 7.39 4.00 -3.38
C LEU A 26 7.21 3.25 -4.71
N ILE A 27 8.12 3.44 -5.67
CA ILE A 27 8.10 2.72 -6.95
C ILE A 27 8.26 1.21 -6.70
N GLU A 28 9.26 0.81 -5.93
CA GLU A 28 9.52 -0.59 -5.60
C GLU A 28 8.33 -1.24 -4.87
N ALA A 29 7.78 -0.56 -3.86
CA ALA A 29 6.63 -1.06 -3.12
C ALA A 29 5.37 -1.17 -3.99
N LEU A 30 5.14 -0.22 -4.90
CA LEU A 30 4.00 -0.24 -5.81
C LEU A 30 4.11 -1.40 -6.81
N ASP A 31 5.29 -1.66 -7.35
CA ASP A 31 5.49 -2.78 -8.28
C ASP A 31 5.29 -4.13 -7.57
N ALA A 32 5.86 -4.32 -6.39
CA ALA A 32 5.62 -5.52 -5.58
C ALA A 32 4.13 -5.70 -5.21
N PHE A 33 3.43 -4.60 -4.88
CA PHE A 33 2.00 -4.63 -4.58
C PHE A 33 1.17 -5.04 -5.81
N LYS A 34 1.52 -4.54 -7.00
CA LYS A 34 0.82 -4.87 -8.26
C LYS A 34 0.98 -6.32 -8.66
N GLU A 35 2.14 -6.93 -8.41
CA GLU A 35 2.39 -8.35 -8.69
C GLU A 35 1.50 -9.29 -7.86
N HIS A 36 1.03 -8.85 -6.70
CA HIS A 36 0.23 -9.66 -5.77
C HIS A 36 -1.22 -9.13 -5.56
N TYR A 37 -1.70 -8.30 -6.47
CA TYR A 37 -3.01 -7.68 -6.29
C TYR A 37 -4.19 -8.64 -6.59
N GLU A 38 -3.95 -9.74 -7.31
CA GLU A 38 -4.97 -10.77 -7.56
C GLU A 38 -5.31 -11.56 -6.28
N GLU A 39 -4.34 -11.73 -5.39
CA GLU A 39 -4.48 -12.39 -4.10
C GLU A 39 -5.35 -11.56 -3.15
N TYR A 40 -5.25 -10.23 -3.19
CA TYR A 40 -6.18 -9.35 -2.48
C TYR A 40 -7.62 -9.59 -2.93
N ALA A 41 -7.88 -9.68 -4.24
CA ALA A 41 -9.23 -9.95 -4.75
C ALA A 41 -9.75 -11.30 -4.24
N THR A 42 -8.90 -12.32 -4.18
CA THR A 42 -9.23 -13.62 -3.60
C THR A 42 -9.62 -13.52 -2.12
N LEU A 43 -8.82 -12.84 -1.30
CA LEU A 43 -9.08 -12.66 0.14
C LEU A 43 -10.34 -11.83 0.39
N ARG A 44 -10.54 -10.75 -0.38
CA ARG A 44 -11.74 -9.91 -0.31
C ARG A 44 -13.00 -10.69 -0.63
N ASN A 45 -12.98 -11.52 -1.68
CA ASN A 45 -14.13 -12.32 -2.08
C ASN A 45 -14.40 -13.47 -1.10
N PHE A 46 -13.36 -13.97 -0.43
CA PHE A 46 -13.49 -14.98 0.60
C PHE A 46 -14.17 -14.42 1.85
N TYR A 47 -13.73 -13.26 2.35
CA TYR A 47 -14.34 -12.62 3.51
C TYR A 47 -15.85 -12.40 3.30
N SER A 48 -16.66 -12.76 4.31
CA SER A 48 -18.14 -12.71 4.27
C SER A 48 -18.83 -13.60 3.23
N SER A 49 -18.11 -14.50 2.56
CA SER A 49 -18.72 -15.53 1.71
C SER A 49 -19.40 -16.63 2.54
N ASP A 50 -20.32 -17.37 1.91
CA ASP A 50 -20.96 -18.54 2.53
C ASP A 50 -19.93 -19.57 3.02
N GLU A 51 -18.85 -19.76 2.26
CA GLU A 51 -17.77 -20.68 2.60
C GLU A 51 -16.99 -20.19 3.84
N TRP A 52 -16.70 -18.89 3.91
CA TRP A 52 -16.08 -18.29 5.08
C TRP A 52 -16.95 -18.46 6.33
N PHE A 53 -18.25 -18.15 6.26
CA PHE A 53 -19.18 -18.35 7.39
C PHE A 53 -19.27 -19.82 7.80
N ARG A 54 -19.32 -20.73 6.83
CA ARG A 54 -19.38 -22.18 7.09
C ARG A 54 -18.13 -22.65 7.83
N LEU A 55 -16.95 -22.24 7.37
CA LEU A 55 -15.66 -22.62 7.95
C LEU A 55 -15.43 -21.97 9.31
N ALA A 56 -15.81 -20.70 9.50
CA ALA A 56 -15.67 -19.98 10.77
C ALA A 56 -16.44 -20.65 11.93
N ASN A 57 -17.50 -21.40 11.61
CA ASN A 57 -18.31 -22.14 12.58
C ASN A 57 -17.86 -23.60 12.82
N GLN A 58 -16.73 -24.04 12.24
CA GLN A 58 -16.19 -25.39 12.47
C GLN A 58 -15.12 -25.40 13.57
N PRO A 59 -14.95 -26.52 14.30
CA PRO A 59 -13.83 -26.69 15.22
C PRO A 59 -12.52 -26.95 14.44
N TRP A 60 -11.56 -26.04 14.59
CA TRP A 60 -10.20 -26.18 14.04
C TRP A 60 -9.21 -26.29 15.18
N ASP A 61 -8.66 -27.48 15.42
CA ASP A 61 -7.75 -27.71 16.56
C ASP A 61 -6.27 -27.58 16.18
N ASP A 62 -5.92 -27.61 14.88
CA ASP A 62 -4.54 -27.79 14.41
C ASP A 62 -4.02 -26.72 13.42
N ILE A 63 -4.81 -25.69 13.06
CA ILE A 63 -4.40 -24.70 12.04
C ILE A 63 -4.71 -23.27 12.52
N PRO A 64 -3.76 -22.32 12.36
CA PRO A 64 -4.04 -20.90 12.53
C PRO A 64 -5.17 -20.44 11.60
N CYS A 65 -6.32 -20.08 12.17
CA CYS A 65 -7.53 -19.72 11.44
C CYS A 65 -7.82 -18.20 11.46
N GLY A 66 -6.79 -17.35 11.53
CA GLY A 66 -6.95 -15.89 11.62
C GLY A 66 -7.80 -15.29 10.49
N VAL A 67 -7.73 -15.85 9.27
CA VAL A 67 -8.57 -15.45 8.13
C VAL A 67 -10.05 -15.75 8.32
N LEU A 68 -10.42 -16.60 9.29
CA LEU A 68 -11.79 -16.89 9.71
C LEU A 68 -12.25 -16.00 10.87
N SER A 69 -11.37 -15.16 11.42
CA SER A 69 -11.79 -14.14 12.39
C SER A 69 -12.60 -13.04 11.71
N GLU A 70 -13.49 -12.41 12.47
CA GLU A 70 -14.30 -11.27 12.00
C GLU A 70 -13.42 -10.06 11.66
N ASP A 71 -12.32 -9.85 12.39
CA ASP A 71 -11.55 -8.60 12.31
C ASP A 71 -10.45 -8.62 11.24
N LEU A 72 -9.71 -9.73 11.06
CA LEU A 72 -8.47 -9.70 10.27
C LEU A 72 -8.65 -9.25 8.82
N LEU A 73 -9.61 -9.87 8.11
CA LEU A 73 -9.88 -9.52 6.72
C LEU A 73 -10.70 -8.23 6.60
N PHE A 74 -11.49 -7.89 7.63
CA PHE A 74 -12.19 -6.62 7.70
C PHE A 74 -11.22 -5.44 7.75
N ASP A 75 -10.24 -5.50 8.66
CA ASP A 75 -9.20 -4.49 8.82
C ASP A 75 -8.36 -4.37 7.55
N MET A 76 -7.96 -5.50 6.95
CA MET A 76 -7.24 -5.52 5.67
C MET A 76 -8.03 -4.81 4.55
N ILE A 77 -9.34 -5.03 4.46
CA ILE A 77 -10.20 -4.36 3.48
C ILE A 77 -10.29 -2.85 3.79
N GLY A 78 -10.32 -2.47 5.07
CA GLY A 78 -10.26 -1.08 5.53
C GLY A 78 -8.99 -0.37 5.07
N ASP A 79 -7.82 -0.96 5.38
CA ASP A 79 -6.50 -0.45 4.97
C ASP A 79 -6.39 -0.30 3.45
N HIS A 80 -6.86 -1.31 2.72
CA HIS A 80 -6.91 -1.26 1.26
C HIS A 80 -7.75 -0.07 0.75
N ASN A 81 -8.94 0.15 1.32
CA ASN A 81 -9.84 1.21 0.86
C ASN A 81 -9.27 2.61 1.17
N GLN A 82 -8.57 2.76 2.30
CA GLN A 82 -7.85 4.00 2.61
C GLN A 82 -6.71 4.24 1.63
N LEU A 83 -5.90 3.21 1.32
CA LEU A 83 -4.83 3.30 0.33
C LEU A 83 -5.37 3.73 -1.05
N LEU A 84 -6.51 3.18 -1.48
CA LEU A 84 -7.14 3.59 -2.74
C LEU A 84 -7.52 5.07 -2.74
N ALA A 85 -8.09 5.59 -1.64
CA ALA A 85 -8.42 7.00 -1.50
C ALA A 85 -7.15 7.87 -1.62
N ASP A 86 -6.08 7.50 -0.91
CA ASP A 86 -4.81 8.24 -0.94
C ASP A 86 -4.18 8.25 -2.35
N ILE A 87 -4.25 7.14 -3.09
CA ILE A 87 -3.77 7.06 -4.47
C ILE A 87 -4.61 7.96 -5.39
N LEU A 88 -5.94 7.95 -5.23
CA LEU A 88 -6.84 8.78 -6.04
C LEU A 88 -6.63 10.29 -5.79
N ASP A 89 -6.32 10.67 -4.56
CA ASP A 89 -5.99 12.06 -4.20
C ASP A 89 -4.60 12.48 -4.74
N LEU A 90 -3.63 11.57 -4.71
CA LEU A 90 -2.27 11.84 -5.18
C LEU A 90 -2.15 11.91 -6.71
N ALA A 91 -2.89 11.05 -7.43
CA ALA A 91 -2.83 10.96 -8.89
C ALA A 91 -3.01 12.31 -9.63
N PRO A 92 -4.04 13.14 -9.37
CA PRO A 92 -4.19 14.43 -10.04
C PRO A 92 -3.09 15.44 -9.66
N ILE A 93 -2.55 15.34 -8.44
CA ILE A 93 -1.41 16.17 -8.01
C ILE A 93 -0.19 15.81 -8.85
N MET A 94 0.14 14.52 -8.99
CA MET A 94 1.25 14.08 -9.84
C MET A 94 1.05 14.47 -11.30
N TYR A 95 -0.16 14.27 -11.84
CA TYR A 95 -0.49 14.60 -13.23
C TYR A 95 -0.29 16.09 -13.54
N LYS A 96 -0.60 16.99 -12.59
CA LYS A 96 -0.36 18.43 -12.74
C LYS A 96 1.13 18.79 -12.89
N HIS A 97 2.03 17.93 -12.43
CA HIS A 97 3.48 18.12 -12.43
C HIS A 97 4.21 17.32 -13.53
N MET A 98 3.47 16.67 -14.44
CA MET A 98 3.99 16.09 -15.68
C MET A 98 4.22 17.17 -16.74
#